data_AF-A0A1B9S880-F1
#
_entry.id   AF-A0A1B9S880-F1
#
_cell.length_a   1.000
_cell.length_b   1.000
_cell.length_c   1.000
_cell.angle_alpha   90.00
_cell.angle_beta   90.00
_cell.angle_gamma   90.00
#
_symmetry.space_group_name_H-M   'P 1'
#
loop_
_entity.id
_entity.type
_entity.pdbx_description
1 polymer ?
#
loop_
_entity_poly.entity_id
_entity_poly.type
_entity_poly.pdbx_seq_one_letter_code
_entity_poly.pdbx_strand_id
1 'polypeptide(L)'
;MSDFKRLEEADLMPLALGAALLGTGGGGNPYVGMLRTRELLRKGAKIEIMPLEALPDDAWVAECGGIGAPVVGVEKIEEGGECHRAVMAVEETMGIKCSAVISAEIGGANSMEPIIVAGLAGIPVVDGDGMGRAFPEVQMTTFFIYGAEPSPAAIADEKGNVVVFRHVIDMFWLEKFARDVSVDMGAGAGFATAPMRGDFVRRTAVPGTVTQAINIGNTVLRARAKHQNVVEKIVEETGAKLFFTGKISDIERSLSGGFSRGKAKISGIGEWAGSEAEIAIQNENLVLWVDGVPVIMVPDLIMNLELETGEPITTEMLRYGQRVAVIGLPVHDLMKTPRALEIVGPKAFGYPDLTFKPL
;
A
#
# COMPACT_ATOMS: atom_id res chain seq x y z
N MET A 1 -1.56 -22.16 -19.42
CA MET A 1 -1.81 -20.78 -19.86
C MET A 1 -2.36 -20.07 -18.65
N SER A 2 -1.60 -19.17 -18.05
CA SER A 2 -2.08 -18.33 -16.95
C SER A 2 -2.96 -17.25 -17.57
N ASP A 3 -4.27 -17.44 -17.50
CA ASP A 3 -5.22 -16.53 -18.13
C ASP A 3 -5.21 -15.19 -17.39
N PHE A 4 -5.07 -14.11 -18.16
CA PHE A 4 -5.15 -12.75 -17.63
C PHE A 4 -6.56 -12.53 -17.12
N LYS A 5 -6.70 -11.92 -15.93
CA LYS A 5 -8.02 -11.51 -15.43
C LYS A 5 -8.34 -10.12 -15.97
N ARG A 6 -9.42 -9.99 -16.73
CA ARG A 6 -9.96 -8.67 -17.07
C ARG A 6 -10.55 -8.02 -15.83
N LEU A 7 -10.16 -6.79 -15.53
CA LEU A 7 -10.75 -6.00 -14.44
C LEU A 7 -12.11 -5.44 -14.89
N GLU A 8 -13.15 -5.73 -14.12
CA GLU A 8 -14.49 -5.20 -14.37
C GLU A 8 -14.92 -4.17 -13.32
N GLU A 9 -15.95 -3.37 -13.60
CA GLU A 9 -16.46 -2.36 -12.66
C GLU A 9 -16.87 -2.98 -11.31
N ALA A 10 -17.34 -4.24 -11.32
CA ALA A 10 -17.71 -4.98 -10.12
C ALA A 10 -16.51 -5.37 -9.22
N ASP A 11 -15.30 -5.43 -9.77
CA ASP A 11 -14.09 -5.73 -9.01
C ASP A 11 -13.55 -4.52 -8.24
N LEU A 12 -13.96 -3.29 -8.61
CA LEU A 12 -13.34 -2.06 -8.12
C LEU A 12 -13.60 -1.80 -6.63
N MET A 13 -14.85 -1.95 -6.17
CA MET A 13 -15.17 -1.78 -4.74
C MET A 13 -14.52 -2.87 -3.87
N PRO A 14 -14.56 -4.17 -4.25
CA PRO A 14 -13.76 -5.20 -3.59
C PRO A 14 -12.27 -4.85 -3.50
N LEU A 15 -11.66 -4.45 -4.62
CA LEU A 15 -10.25 -4.08 -4.66
C LEU A 15 -9.95 -2.92 -3.71
N ALA A 16 -10.75 -1.85 -3.74
CA ALA A 16 -10.57 -0.70 -2.87
C ALA A 16 -10.65 -1.07 -1.38
N LEU A 17 -11.63 -1.89 -0.99
CA LEU A 17 -11.76 -2.35 0.40
C LEU A 17 -10.58 -3.22 0.83
N GLY A 18 -10.17 -4.16 -0.01
CA GLY A 18 -9.03 -5.02 0.29
C GLY A 18 -7.72 -4.26 0.37
N ALA A 19 -7.47 -3.33 -0.56
CA ALA A 19 -6.31 -2.45 -0.56
C ALA A 19 -6.27 -1.56 0.69
N ALA A 20 -7.42 -0.98 1.09
CA ALA A 20 -7.51 -0.21 2.32
C ALA A 20 -7.18 -1.06 3.56
N LEU A 21 -7.61 -2.33 3.59
CA LEU A 21 -7.26 -3.26 4.67
C LEU A 21 -5.76 -3.54 4.70
N LEU A 22 -5.20 -3.97 3.56
CA LEU A 22 -3.77 -4.30 3.41
C LEU A 22 -2.85 -3.08 3.55
N GLY A 23 -3.41 -1.87 3.50
CA GLY A 23 -2.69 -0.62 3.79
C GLY A 23 -2.20 -0.48 5.22
N THR A 24 -2.61 -1.36 6.16
CA THR A 24 -2.12 -1.34 7.56
C THR A 24 -2.30 0.03 8.23
N GLY A 25 -3.37 0.73 7.87
CA GLY A 25 -3.63 2.09 8.32
C GLY A 25 -3.04 3.20 7.42
N GLY A 26 -2.10 2.90 6.54
CA GLY A 26 -1.50 3.85 5.61
C GLY A 26 -1.88 3.61 4.14
N GLY A 27 -1.01 4.05 3.23
CA GLY A 27 -1.22 3.97 1.77
C GLY A 27 -2.29 4.93 1.21
N GLY A 28 -3.00 5.68 2.06
CA GLY A 28 -4.05 6.62 1.66
C GLY A 28 -5.37 5.95 1.28
N ASN A 29 -6.40 6.75 0.96
CA ASN A 29 -7.74 6.25 0.67
C ASN A 29 -7.88 5.83 -0.82
N PRO A 30 -8.14 4.54 -1.12
CA PRO A 30 -8.27 4.07 -2.50
C PRO A 30 -9.55 4.50 -3.22
N TYR A 31 -10.51 5.11 -2.51
CA TYR A 31 -11.82 5.45 -3.07
C TYR A 31 -11.73 6.36 -4.30
N VAL A 32 -10.89 7.41 -4.26
CA VAL A 32 -10.75 8.33 -5.40
C VAL A 32 -10.10 7.63 -6.60
N GLY A 33 -9.05 6.84 -6.36
CA GLY A 33 -8.43 5.98 -7.38
C GLY A 33 -9.44 5.02 -8.02
N MET A 34 -10.26 4.36 -7.20
CA MET A 34 -11.34 3.48 -7.66
C MET A 34 -12.34 4.20 -8.57
N LEU A 35 -12.76 5.43 -8.22
CA LEU A 35 -13.66 6.23 -9.04
C LEU A 35 -13.05 6.60 -10.39
N ARG A 36 -11.75 6.94 -10.42
CA ARG A 36 -11.01 7.23 -11.65
C ARG A 36 -10.89 5.99 -12.55
N THR A 37 -10.53 4.85 -11.98
CA THR A 37 -10.51 3.57 -12.71
C THR A 37 -11.86 3.22 -13.31
N ARG A 38 -12.95 3.43 -12.55
CA ARG A 38 -14.32 3.23 -13.06
C ARG A 38 -14.61 4.09 -14.29
N GLU A 39 -14.20 5.36 -14.26
CA GLU A 39 -14.41 6.26 -15.38
C GLU A 39 -13.60 5.84 -16.61
N LEU A 40 -12.37 5.35 -16.43
CA LEU A 40 -11.58 4.79 -17.53
C LEU A 40 -12.27 3.58 -18.17
N LEU A 41 -12.77 2.63 -17.36
CA LEU A 41 -13.50 1.45 -17.85
C LEU A 41 -14.75 1.86 -18.64
N ARG A 42 -15.51 2.84 -18.14
CA ARG A 42 -16.72 3.36 -18.82
C ARG A 42 -16.40 4.08 -20.13
N LYS A 43 -15.22 4.69 -20.24
CA LYS A 43 -14.68 5.26 -21.49
C LYS A 43 -14.13 4.19 -22.46
N GLY A 44 -14.17 2.92 -22.08
CA GLY A 44 -13.79 1.79 -22.93
C GLY A 44 -12.36 1.30 -22.73
N ALA A 45 -11.64 1.76 -21.70
CA ALA A 45 -10.35 1.19 -21.33
C ALA A 45 -10.50 -0.30 -21.03
N LYS A 46 -9.54 -1.10 -21.48
CA LYS A 46 -9.46 -2.53 -21.17
C LYS A 46 -8.25 -2.72 -20.26
N ILE A 47 -8.51 -3.06 -19.01
CA ILE A 47 -7.48 -3.26 -18.00
C ILE A 47 -7.40 -4.76 -17.70
N GLU A 48 -6.20 -5.30 -17.79
CA GLU A 48 -5.93 -6.72 -17.56
C GLU A 48 -4.94 -6.87 -16.40
N ILE A 49 -5.28 -7.76 -15.47
CA ILE A 49 -4.44 -8.21 -14.37
C ILE A 49 -3.69 -9.45 -14.87
N MET A 50 -2.37 -9.32 -14.99
CA MET A 50 -1.44 -10.34 -15.44
C MET A 50 -0.87 -11.10 -14.23
N PRO A 51 -1.05 -12.43 -14.12
CA PRO A 51 -0.37 -13.22 -13.11
C PRO A 51 1.16 -13.08 -13.21
N LEU A 52 1.85 -13.06 -12.07
CA LEU A 52 3.31 -12.86 -12.03
C LEU A 52 4.08 -13.91 -12.86
N GLU A 53 3.56 -15.13 -12.97
CA GLU A 53 4.14 -16.23 -13.76
C GLU A 53 4.00 -16.00 -15.28
N ALA A 54 3.05 -15.17 -15.71
CA ALA A 54 2.82 -14.86 -17.12
C ALA A 54 3.78 -13.77 -17.66
N LEU A 55 4.43 -13.02 -16.77
CA LEU A 55 5.37 -11.96 -17.13
C LEU A 55 6.55 -12.53 -17.93
N PRO A 56 6.96 -11.97 -19.09
CA PRO A 56 8.18 -12.42 -19.78
C PRO A 56 9.46 -11.98 -19.06
N ASP A 57 10.52 -12.79 -19.12
CA ASP A 57 11.82 -12.50 -18.46
C ASP A 57 12.52 -11.23 -18.99
N ASP A 58 12.27 -10.86 -20.24
CA ASP A 58 12.85 -9.72 -20.93
C ASP A 58 11.91 -8.52 -21.06
N ALA A 59 10.69 -8.62 -20.52
CA ALA A 59 9.79 -7.50 -20.42
C ALA A 59 10.39 -6.40 -19.53
N TRP A 60 10.16 -5.15 -19.90
CA TRP A 60 10.35 -4.00 -19.01
C TRP A 60 9.07 -3.74 -18.22
N VAL A 61 9.18 -3.60 -16.91
CA VAL A 61 8.06 -3.36 -16.00
C VAL A 61 8.29 -2.05 -15.27
N ALA A 62 7.33 -1.13 -15.37
CA ALA A 62 7.36 0.10 -14.60
C ALA A 62 6.68 -0.11 -13.25
N GLU A 63 7.39 0.15 -12.17
CA GLU A 63 6.79 0.37 -10.86
C GLU A 63 6.34 1.83 -10.77
N CYS A 64 5.11 2.05 -10.33
CA CYS A 64 4.59 3.39 -10.10
C CYS A 64 3.63 3.45 -8.90
N GLY A 65 3.45 4.66 -8.39
CA GLY A 65 2.58 4.97 -7.26
C GLY A 65 2.59 6.47 -6.97
N GLY A 66 1.73 6.91 -6.05
CA GLY A 66 1.75 8.24 -5.49
C GLY A 66 2.85 8.40 -4.43
N ILE A 67 3.41 9.61 -4.36
CA ILE A 67 4.30 10.05 -3.29
C ILE A 67 3.78 11.37 -2.71
N GLY A 68 3.88 11.53 -1.39
CA GLY A 68 3.46 12.74 -0.70
C GLY A 68 2.87 12.46 0.68
N ALA A 69 2.04 13.39 1.15
CA ALA A 69 1.36 13.26 2.44
C ALA A 69 -0.05 12.67 2.23
N PRO A 70 -0.37 11.48 2.78
CA PRO A 70 -1.70 10.87 2.60
C PRO A 70 -2.86 11.78 3.03
N VAL A 71 -2.65 12.61 4.07
CA VAL A 71 -3.64 13.59 4.55
C VAL A 71 -4.02 14.63 3.50
N VAL A 72 -3.11 14.95 2.56
CA VAL A 72 -3.37 15.91 1.48
C VAL A 72 -4.23 15.28 0.39
N GLY A 73 -4.09 13.98 0.13
CA GLY A 73 -4.92 13.26 -0.84
C GLY A 73 -6.42 13.25 -0.51
N VAL A 74 -6.79 13.61 0.74
CA VAL A 74 -8.19 13.79 1.15
C VAL A 74 -8.77 15.11 0.64
N GLU A 75 -7.95 16.15 0.49
CA GLU A 75 -8.38 17.51 0.14
C GLU A 75 -8.02 17.92 -1.30
N LYS A 76 -6.89 17.43 -1.81
CA LYS A 76 -6.37 17.70 -3.15
C LYS A 76 -6.73 16.55 -4.08
N ILE A 77 -7.67 16.81 -4.99
CA ILE A 77 -8.07 15.84 -6.02
C ILE A 77 -6.99 15.77 -7.10
N GLU A 78 -6.53 14.55 -7.38
CA GLU A 78 -5.60 14.25 -8.47
C GLU A 78 -6.28 14.36 -9.85
N GLU A 79 -5.53 14.76 -10.87
CA GLU A 79 -6.00 14.81 -12.26
C GLU A 79 -6.11 13.39 -12.86
N GLY A 80 -5.25 12.47 -12.43
CA GLY A 80 -5.26 11.05 -12.81
C GLY A 80 -4.21 10.65 -13.84
N GLY A 81 -3.47 11.60 -14.41
CA GLY A 81 -2.40 11.32 -15.37
C GLY A 81 -0.99 11.38 -14.77
N GLU A 82 -0.84 11.68 -13.48
CA GLU A 82 0.45 11.94 -12.82
C GLU A 82 1.41 10.76 -12.95
N CYS A 83 1.01 9.57 -12.47
CA CYS A 83 1.83 8.36 -12.55
C CYS A 83 2.12 7.97 -14.00
N HIS A 84 1.15 8.15 -14.91
CA HIS A 84 1.36 7.86 -16.33
C HIS A 84 2.40 8.80 -16.98
N ARG A 85 2.37 10.10 -16.65
CA ARG A 85 3.40 11.06 -17.08
C ARG A 85 4.78 10.68 -16.54
N ALA A 86 4.87 10.27 -15.27
CA ALA A 86 6.13 9.81 -14.68
C ALA A 86 6.67 8.56 -15.41
N VAL A 87 5.84 7.55 -15.66
CA VAL A 87 6.23 6.34 -16.42
C VAL A 87 6.73 6.71 -17.83
N MET A 88 6.00 7.55 -18.56
CA MET A 88 6.41 7.99 -19.90
C MET A 88 7.77 8.72 -19.89
N ALA A 89 8.03 9.54 -18.88
CA ALA A 89 9.29 10.29 -18.78
C ALA A 89 10.49 9.37 -18.52
N VAL A 90 10.29 8.32 -17.72
CA VAL A 90 11.31 7.28 -17.49
C VAL A 90 11.55 6.46 -18.76
N GLU A 91 10.49 6.05 -19.46
CA GLU A 91 10.59 5.37 -20.77
C GLU A 91 11.39 6.19 -21.78
N GLU A 92 11.08 7.49 -21.91
CA GLU A 92 11.78 8.41 -22.81
C GLU A 92 13.25 8.55 -22.46
N THR A 93 13.57 8.69 -21.16
CA THR A 93 14.94 8.84 -20.67
C THR A 93 15.78 7.60 -20.97
N MET A 94 15.19 6.41 -20.91
CA MET A 94 15.88 5.14 -21.18
C MET A 94 15.81 4.68 -22.63
N GLY A 95 14.92 5.26 -23.45
CA GLY A 95 14.68 4.81 -24.82
C GLY A 95 14.06 3.41 -24.90
N ILE A 96 13.19 3.06 -23.94
CA ILE A 96 12.50 1.76 -23.88
C ILE A 96 10.98 1.93 -23.89
N LYS A 97 10.27 0.79 -23.96
CA LYS A 97 8.83 0.70 -23.71
C LYS A 97 8.52 -0.39 -22.71
N CYS A 98 7.78 -0.04 -21.67
CA CYS A 98 7.30 -0.95 -20.65
C CYS A 98 6.18 -1.82 -21.21
N SER A 99 6.25 -3.11 -20.94
CA SER A 99 5.26 -4.10 -21.37
C SER A 99 4.20 -4.37 -20.30
N ALA A 100 4.45 -3.95 -19.06
CA ALA A 100 3.53 -4.03 -17.94
C ALA A 100 3.86 -2.95 -16.90
N VAL A 101 2.92 -2.70 -16.00
CA VAL A 101 3.13 -1.89 -14.79
C VAL A 101 2.86 -2.72 -13.53
N ILE A 102 3.49 -2.34 -12.42
CA ILE A 102 3.32 -2.99 -11.12
C ILE A 102 3.20 -1.93 -10.03
N SER A 103 2.52 -2.26 -8.93
CA SER A 103 2.43 -1.35 -7.79
C SER A 103 3.70 -1.34 -6.96
N ALA A 104 4.06 -0.18 -6.44
CA ALA A 104 5.00 -0.09 -5.32
C ALA A 104 4.44 -0.83 -4.10
N GLU A 105 3.15 -0.63 -3.82
CA GLU A 105 2.43 -1.23 -2.68
C GLU A 105 0.94 -1.45 -2.99
N ILE A 106 0.37 -2.53 -2.48
CA ILE A 106 -1.07 -2.82 -2.54
C ILE A 106 -1.86 -2.01 -1.51
N GLY A 107 -1.17 -1.35 -0.58
CA GLY A 107 -1.78 -0.57 0.46
C GLY A 107 -2.47 0.68 -0.07
N GLY A 108 -3.77 0.83 0.22
CA GLY A 108 -4.50 2.07 0.01
C GLY A 108 -4.54 2.55 -1.44
N ALA A 109 -4.41 3.87 -1.64
CA ALA A 109 -4.50 4.55 -2.93
C ALA A 109 -3.46 4.08 -3.94
N ASN A 110 -2.27 3.70 -3.49
CA ASN A 110 -1.20 3.23 -4.36
C ASN A 110 -1.57 1.95 -5.13
N SER A 111 -2.50 1.13 -4.62
CA SER A 111 -3.04 -0.01 -5.38
C SER A 111 -3.73 0.38 -6.69
N MET A 112 -4.28 1.60 -6.76
CA MET A 112 -5.09 2.07 -7.89
C MET A 112 -4.23 2.74 -8.96
N GLU A 113 -3.09 3.32 -8.61
CA GLU A 113 -2.28 4.10 -9.53
C GLU A 113 -1.77 3.28 -10.73
N PRO A 114 -1.16 2.09 -10.55
CA PRO A 114 -0.76 1.26 -11.69
C PRO A 114 -1.94 0.78 -12.53
N ILE A 115 -3.12 0.62 -11.94
CA ILE A 115 -4.33 0.21 -12.66
C ILE A 115 -4.79 1.34 -13.59
N ILE A 116 -4.73 2.58 -13.10
CA ILE A 116 -5.00 3.79 -13.90
C ILE A 116 -3.97 3.90 -15.03
N VAL A 117 -2.67 3.73 -14.72
CA VAL A 117 -1.60 3.74 -15.73
C VAL A 117 -1.81 2.65 -16.78
N ALA A 118 -2.14 1.43 -16.38
CA ALA A 118 -2.46 0.32 -17.27
C ALA A 118 -3.61 0.68 -18.23
N GLY A 119 -4.68 1.29 -17.72
CA GLY A 119 -5.81 1.75 -18.51
C GLY A 119 -5.47 2.87 -19.50
N LEU A 120 -4.57 3.79 -19.14
CA LEU A 120 -4.13 4.90 -19.99
C LEU A 120 -3.12 4.45 -21.06
N ALA A 121 -2.17 3.59 -20.70
CA ALA A 121 -1.11 3.11 -21.58
C ALA A 121 -1.52 1.91 -22.45
N GLY A 122 -2.60 1.21 -22.10
CA GLY A 122 -3.06 0.02 -22.81
C GLY A 122 -2.13 -1.19 -22.60
N ILE A 123 -1.51 -1.28 -21.42
CA ILE A 123 -0.65 -2.40 -21.01
C ILE A 123 -1.20 -3.05 -19.73
N PRO A 124 -0.92 -4.33 -19.46
CA PRO A 124 -1.41 -5.01 -18.27
C PRO A 124 -0.77 -4.49 -16.97
N VAL A 125 -1.49 -4.67 -15.87
CA VAL A 125 -0.97 -4.53 -14.51
C VAL A 125 -0.59 -5.92 -13.98
N VAL A 126 0.59 -6.05 -13.38
CA VAL A 126 1.04 -7.32 -12.76
C VAL A 126 0.28 -7.55 -11.45
N ASP A 127 -0.18 -8.77 -11.21
CA ASP A 127 -0.76 -9.21 -9.95
C ASP A 127 0.33 -9.42 -8.90
N GLY A 128 0.76 -8.32 -8.31
CA GLY A 128 1.79 -8.27 -7.29
C GLY A 128 2.17 -6.83 -6.99
N ASP A 129 3.00 -6.65 -5.98
CA ASP A 129 3.56 -5.35 -5.62
C ASP A 129 5.00 -5.47 -5.08
N GLY A 130 5.56 -4.35 -4.64
CA GLY A 130 6.85 -4.29 -3.98
C GLY A 130 6.81 -4.42 -2.45
N MET A 131 5.66 -4.52 -1.78
CA MET A 131 5.60 -4.38 -0.31
C MET A 131 4.72 -5.40 0.41
N GLY A 132 3.64 -5.88 -0.21
CA GLY A 132 2.62 -6.76 0.36
C GLY A 132 1.72 -6.08 1.40
N ARG A 133 1.98 -4.80 1.66
CA ARG A 133 1.33 -3.89 2.62
C ARG A 133 1.70 -2.46 2.24
N ALA A 134 1.28 -1.46 3.03
CA ALA A 134 1.88 -0.13 2.91
C ALA A 134 3.15 0.02 3.77
N PHE A 135 4.12 0.78 3.26
CA PHE A 135 5.24 1.34 4.01
C PHE A 135 5.46 2.81 3.63
N PRO A 136 6.06 3.63 4.51
CA PRO A 136 6.05 5.07 4.32
C PRO A 136 7.06 5.60 3.29
N GLU A 137 8.05 4.79 2.88
CA GLU A 137 9.22 5.26 2.13
C GLU A 137 9.56 4.33 0.97
N VAL A 138 10.00 4.91 -0.16
CA VAL A 138 10.22 4.20 -1.43
C VAL A 138 11.26 3.08 -1.28
N GLN A 139 12.32 3.24 -0.49
CA GLN A 139 13.35 2.21 -0.31
C GLN A 139 12.84 0.90 0.33
N MET A 140 11.63 0.91 0.90
CA MET A 140 11.06 -0.23 1.61
C MET A 140 10.44 -1.26 0.68
N THR A 141 10.45 -1.02 -0.64
CA THR A 141 10.05 -2.06 -1.60
C THR A 141 11.07 -3.18 -1.64
N THR A 142 10.58 -4.41 -1.81
CA THR A 142 11.39 -5.58 -2.11
C THR A 142 12.28 -5.32 -3.32
N PHE A 143 11.82 -4.55 -4.32
CA PHE A 143 12.62 -4.17 -5.46
C PHE A 143 13.93 -3.49 -5.06
N PHE A 144 13.88 -2.43 -4.23
CA PHE A 144 15.10 -1.77 -3.75
C PHE A 144 15.88 -2.62 -2.75
N ILE A 145 15.19 -3.33 -1.85
CA ILE A 145 15.82 -4.28 -0.91
C ILE A 145 16.65 -5.32 -1.67
N TYR A 146 16.23 -5.73 -2.86
CA TYR A 146 16.93 -6.73 -3.68
C TYR A 146 17.73 -6.15 -4.86
N GLY A 147 17.92 -4.83 -4.90
CA GLY A 147 18.91 -4.18 -5.78
C GLY A 147 18.36 -3.61 -7.09
N ALA A 148 17.11 -3.14 -7.11
CA ALA A 148 16.63 -2.30 -8.19
C ALA A 148 17.44 -0.99 -8.28
N GLU A 149 17.60 -0.49 -9.50
CA GLU A 149 18.32 0.75 -9.76
C GLU A 149 17.48 1.96 -9.32
N PRO A 150 18.06 2.95 -8.63
CA PRO A 150 17.31 4.11 -8.15
C PRO A 150 17.14 5.21 -9.22
N SER A 151 17.74 5.04 -10.39
CA SER A 151 17.61 5.99 -11.50
C SER A 151 17.70 5.32 -12.88
N PRO A 152 17.07 5.90 -13.93
CA PRO A 152 16.28 7.12 -13.88
C PRO A 152 14.93 6.89 -13.19
N ALA A 153 14.48 7.91 -12.46
CA ALA A 153 13.15 7.96 -11.86
C ALA A 153 12.48 9.28 -12.25
N ALA A 154 11.15 9.35 -12.16
CA ALA A 154 10.42 10.58 -12.47
C ALA A 154 9.29 10.83 -11.50
N ILE A 155 9.00 12.11 -11.28
CA ILE A 155 7.89 12.61 -10.47
C ILE A 155 7.10 13.63 -11.28
N ALA A 156 5.77 13.57 -11.18
CA ALA A 156 4.87 14.45 -11.94
C ALA A 156 3.66 14.90 -11.11
N ASP A 157 3.20 16.12 -11.34
CA ASP A 157 2.05 16.71 -10.64
C ASP A 157 0.81 16.80 -11.53
N GLU A 158 -0.31 17.21 -10.92
CA GLU A 158 -1.61 17.41 -11.56
C GLU A 158 -1.62 18.58 -12.56
N LYS A 159 -0.61 19.46 -12.50
CA LYS A 159 -0.45 20.61 -13.39
C LYS A 159 0.32 20.26 -14.67
N GLY A 160 0.86 19.04 -14.74
CA GLY A 160 1.64 18.55 -15.87
C GLY A 160 3.13 18.84 -15.78
N ASN A 161 3.64 19.32 -14.64
CA ASN A 161 5.08 19.40 -14.41
C ASN A 161 5.67 17.99 -14.29
N VAL A 162 6.86 17.80 -14.84
CA VAL A 162 7.60 16.53 -14.76
C VAL A 162 9.05 16.82 -14.42
N VAL A 163 9.57 16.13 -13.41
CA VAL A 163 10.99 16.18 -13.02
C VAL A 163 11.58 14.78 -13.15
N VAL A 164 12.72 14.67 -13.84
CA VAL A 164 13.44 13.41 -14.03
C VAL A 164 14.72 13.41 -13.20
N PHE A 165 14.83 12.43 -12.31
CA PHE A 165 16.04 12.12 -11.55
C PHE A 165 16.94 11.21 -12.39
N ARG A 166 17.74 11.82 -13.28
CA ARG A 166 18.56 11.07 -14.24
C ARG A 166 19.62 10.20 -13.57
N HIS A 167 20.18 10.65 -12.46
CA HIS A 167 21.13 9.90 -11.66
C HIS A 167 20.95 10.26 -10.18
N VAL A 168 20.85 9.24 -9.34
CA VAL A 168 20.88 9.36 -7.88
C VAL A 168 21.78 8.26 -7.33
N ILE A 169 22.41 8.52 -6.18
CA ILE A 169 23.45 7.64 -5.63
C ILE A 169 22.86 6.32 -5.14
N ASP A 170 21.71 6.39 -4.47
CA ASP A 170 21.01 5.25 -3.91
C ASP A 170 19.51 5.58 -3.73
N MET A 171 18.74 4.59 -3.27
CA MET A 171 17.31 4.72 -3.02
C MET A 171 16.95 5.70 -1.89
N PHE A 172 17.84 5.92 -0.92
CA PHE A 172 17.59 6.89 0.16
C PHE A 172 17.71 8.33 -0.36
N TRP A 173 18.66 8.60 -1.25
CA TRP A 173 18.75 9.87 -1.95
C TRP A 173 17.57 10.10 -2.89
N LEU A 174 17.10 9.04 -3.57
CA LEU A 174 15.91 9.11 -4.40
C LEU A 174 14.68 9.54 -3.59
N GLU A 175 14.39 8.82 -2.49
CA GLU A 175 13.31 9.12 -1.57
C GLU A 175 13.37 10.56 -1.08
N LYS A 176 14.56 11.00 -0.63
CA LYS A 176 14.77 12.36 -0.14
C LYS A 176 14.44 13.41 -1.20
N PHE A 177 14.98 13.28 -2.41
CA PHE A 177 14.74 14.25 -3.48
C PHE A 177 13.30 14.22 -3.99
N ALA A 178 12.71 13.03 -4.16
CA ALA A 178 11.33 12.90 -4.59
C ALA A 178 10.36 13.54 -3.57
N ARG A 179 10.63 13.33 -2.27
CA ARG A 179 9.85 13.95 -1.19
C ARG A 179 9.98 15.47 -1.17
N ASP A 180 11.18 16.00 -1.31
CA ASP A 180 11.41 17.46 -1.38
C ASP A 180 10.67 18.09 -2.57
N VAL A 181 10.75 17.47 -3.76
CA VAL A 181 10.03 17.95 -4.96
C VAL A 181 8.52 17.86 -4.78
N SER A 182 8.01 16.81 -4.12
CA SER A 182 6.57 16.64 -3.89
C SER A 182 5.96 17.79 -3.09
N VAL A 183 6.73 18.45 -2.21
CA VAL A 183 6.25 19.60 -1.42
C VAL A 183 5.82 20.74 -2.34
N ASP A 184 6.66 21.12 -3.29
CA ASP A 184 6.37 22.21 -4.25
C ASP A 184 5.27 21.82 -5.26
N MET A 185 5.07 20.52 -5.48
CA MET A 185 3.93 19.98 -6.24
C MET A 185 2.61 20.01 -5.45
N GLY A 186 2.60 20.58 -4.24
CA GLY A 186 1.42 20.63 -3.37
C GLY A 186 1.27 19.38 -2.50
N ALA A 187 2.40 18.83 -2.04
CA ALA A 187 2.52 17.69 -1.12
C ALA A 187 1.89 16.37 -1.60
N GLY A 188 1.74 16.20 -2.93
CA GLY A 188 1.25 14.98 -3.56
C GLY A 188 1.57 14.98 -5.06
N ALA A 189 2.12 13.88 -5.55
CA ALA A 189 2.56 13.70 -6.94
C ALA A 189 2.54 12.22 -7.33
N GLY A 190 2.47 11.93 -8.63
CA GLY A 190 2.72 10.60 -9.17
C GLY A 190 4.20 10.35 -9.36
N PHE A 191 4.64 9.11 -9.14
CA PHE A 191 6.03 8.71 -9.13
C PHE A 191 6.25 7.40 -9.88
N ALA A 192 7.38 7.30 -10.57
CA ALA A 192 7.82 6.07 -11.23
C ALA A 192 9.33 5.88 -11.03
N THR A 193 9.72 4.64 -10.72
CA THR A 193 11.12 4.25 -10.54
C THR A 193 11.72 3.74 -11.86
N ALA A 194 13.01 3.38 -11.83
CA ALA A 194 13.65 2.81 -13.01
C ALA A 194 12.96 1.48 -13.39
N PRO A 195 12.61 1.25 -14.68
CA PRO A 195 11.88 0.07 -15.07
C PRO A 195 12.75 -1.16 -14.90
N MET A 196 12.14 -2.22 -14.41
CA MET A 196 12.82 -3.45 -14.04
C MET A 196 12.61 -4.51 -15.10
N ARG A 197 13.56 -5.46 -15.20
CA ARG A 197 13.37 -6.64 -16.03
C ARG A 197 12.36 -7.59 -15.40
N GLY A 198 11.56 -8.27 -16.23
CA GLY A 198 10.53 -9.18 -15.75
C GLY A 198 11.07 -10.37 -14.96
N ASP A 199 12.27 -10.87 -15.27
CA ASP A 199 12.93 -11.91 -14.48
C ASP A 199 13.30 -11.44 -13.07
N PHE A 200 13.69 -10.16 -12.94
CA PHE A 200 13.93 -9.53 -11.65
C PHE A 200 12.63 -9.39 -10.88
N VAL A 201 11.60 -8.78 -11.48
CA VAL A 201 10.28 -8.59 -10.85
C VAL A 201 9.68 -9.90 -10.37
N ARG A 202 9.77 -10.98 -11.16
CA ARG A 202 9.26 -12.30 -10.74
C ARG A 202 9.92 -12.86 -9.49
N ARG A 203 11.20 -12.55 -9.28
CA ARG A 203 11.97 -13.02 -8.10
C ARG A 203 11.76 -12.14 -6.87
N THR A 204 11.37 -10.88 -7.06
CA THR A 204 11.40 -9.87 -6.00
C THR A 204 10.04 -9.28 -5.66
N ALA A 205 9.01 -9.41 -6.51
CA ALA A 205 7.66 -8.96 -6.18
C ALA A 205 7.00 -9.85 -5.12
N VAL A 206 6.12 -9.25 -4.30
CA VAL A 206 5.15 -10.02 -3.53
C VAL A 206 4.00 -10.42 -4.46
N PRO A 207 3.75 -11.73 -4.69
CA PRO A 207 2.80 -12.17 -5.71
C PRO A 207 1.34 -12.06 -5.24
N GLY A 208 0.42 -11.86 -6.17
CA GLY A 208 -1.01 -12.09 -5.97
C GLY A 208 -1.73 -11.03 -5.14
N THR A 209 -1.10 -9.88 -4.87
CA THR A 209 -1.63 -8.87 -3.94
C THR A 209 -2.90 -8.19 -4.45
N VAL A 210 -3.05 -7.99 -5.77
CA VAL A 210 -4.27 -7.43 -6.38
C VAL A 210 -5.42 -8.43 -6.25
N THR A 211 -5.17 -9.69 -6.56
CA THR A 211 -6.16 -10.76 -6.38
C THR A 211 -6.54 -10.94 -4.91
N GLN A 212 -5.57 -10.90 -3.99
CA GLN A 212 -5.82 -10.96 -2.55
C GLN A 212 -6.73 -9.82 -2.09
N ALA A 213 -6.46 -8.58 -2.49
CA ALA A 213 -7.29 -7.43 -2.16
C ALA A 213 -8.73 -7.60 -2.67
N ILE A 214 -8.92 -8.05 -3.92
CA ILE A 214 -10.26 -8.32 -4.47
C ILE A 214 -10.99 -9.40 -3.65
N ASN A 215 -10.31 -10.48 -3.27
CA ASN A 215 -10.92 -11.57 -2.48
C ASN A 215 -11.34 -11.09 -1.09
N ILE A 216 -10.49 -10.32 -0.41
CA ILE A 216 -10.78 -9.71 0.89
C ILE A 216 -12.02 -8.82 0.78
N GLY A 217 -12.06 -7.89 -0.18
CA GLY A 217 -13.20 -6.99 -0.32
C GLY A 217 -14.49 -7.72 -0.68
N ASN A 218 -14.43 -8.76 -1.50
CA ASN A 218 -15.59 -9.63 -1.76
C ASN A 218 -16.08 -10.33 -0.49
N THR A 219 -15.18 -10.78 0.37
CA THR A 219 -15.53 -11.37 1.66
C THR A 219 -16.23 -10.35 2.57
N VAL A 220 -15.72 -9.11 2.65
CA VAL A 220 -16.37 -8.02 3.39
C VAL A 220 -17.79 -7.77 2.88
N LEU A 221 -17.95 -7.56 1.57
CA LEU A 221 -19.25 -7.26 0.97
C LEU A 221 -20.25 -8.41 1.15
N ARG A 222 -19.82 -9.67 0.98
CA ARG A 222 -20.67 -10.85 1.19
C ARG A 222 -21.10 -11.00 2.64
N ALA A 223 -20.18 -10.82 3.59
CA ALA A 223 -20.48 -10.91 5.01
C ALA A 223 -21.49 -9.84 5.44
N ARG A 224 -21.31 -8.58 4.98
CA ARG A 224 -22.27 -7.47 5.19
C ARG A 224 -23.66 -7.81 4.63
N ALA A 225 -23.73 -8.27 3.38
CA ALA A 225 -25.00 -8.60 2.74
C ALA A 225 -25.75 -9.76 3.43
N LYS A 226 -25.03 -10.67 4.09
CA LYS A 226 -25.59 -11.80 4.82
C LYS A 226 -25.74 -11.54 6.33
N HIS A 227 -25.46 -10.32 6.80
CA HIS A 227 -25.46 -9.97 8.22
C HIS A 227 -24.61 -10.90 9.10
N GLN A 228 -23.46 -11.33 8.59
CA GLN A 228 -22.49 -12.16 9.31
C GLN A 228 -21.48 -11.28 10.05
N ASN A 229 -20.77 -11.87 11.03
CA ASN A 229 -19.62 -11.20 11.64
C ASN A 229 -18.51 -11.01 10.58
N VAL A 230 -18.30 -9.76 10.17
CA VAL A 230 -17.37 -9.44 9.07
C VAL A 230 -15.92 -9.70 9.47
N VAL A 231 -15.54 -9.38 10.71
CA VAL A 231 -14.18 -9.58 11.21
C VAL A 231 -13.81 -11.07 11.23
N GLU A 232 -14.71 -11.92 11.71
CA GLU A 232 -14.52 -13.38 11.68
C GLU A 232 -14.34 -13.90 10.25
N LYS A 233 -15.13 -13.41 9.30
CA LYS A 233 -15.04 -13.84 7.90
C LYS A 233 -13.75 -13.37 7.22
N ILE A 234 -13.26 -12.17 7.53
CA ILE A 234 -11.95 -11.72 7.07
C ILE A 234 -10.85 -12.63 7.64
N VAL A 235 -10.90 -12.94 8.94
CA VAL A 235 -9.95 -13.83 9.61
C VAL A 235 -9.93 -15.22 8.97
N GLU A 236 -11.10 -15.81 8.71
CA GLU A 236 -11.23 -17.10 8.03
C GLU A 236 -10.66 -17.08 6.60
N GLU A 237 -10.95 -16.03 5.82
CA GLU A 237 -10.50 -15.90 4.42
C GLU A 237 -8.98 -15.72 4.32
N THR A 238 -8.41 -14.92 5.21
CA THR A 238 -7.01 -14.46 5.11
C THR A 238 -6.04 -15.27 5.96
N GLY A 239 -6.54 -16.02 6.94
CA GLY A 239 -5.71 -16.62 8.00
C GLY A 239 -5.18 -15.58 9.01
N ALA A 240 -5.73 -14.36 9.02
CA ALA A 240 -5.36 -13.33 9.99
C ALA A 240 -5.65 -13.78 11.42
N LYS A 241 -4.94 -13.19 12.37
CA LYS A 241 -5.22 -13.37 13.80
C LYS A 241 -5.87 -12.11 14.38
N LEU A 242 -6.90 -12.29 15.19
CA LEU A 242 -7.48 -11.22 16.01
C LEU A 242 -6.60 -10.97 17.24
N PHE A 243 -6.12 -9.75 17.42
CA PHE A 243 -5.25 -9.37 18.54
C PHE A 243 -6.00 -8.60 19.63
N PHE A 244 -6.96 -7.76 19.25
CA PHE A 244 -7.69 -6.93 20.19
C PHE A 244 -9.06 -6.50 19.65
N THR A 245 -10.06 -6.36 20.51
CA THR A 245 -11.26 -5.57 20.21
C THR A 245 -11.50 -4.56 21.32
N GLY A 246 -11.89 -3.35 20.94
CA GLY A 246 -12.00 -2.26 21.91
C GLY A 246 -12.60 -0.99 21.35
N LYS A 247 -12.68 0.02 22.20
CA LYS A 247 -13.10 1.38 21.85
C LYS A 247 -11.88 2.30 21.91
N ILE A 248 -11.64 3.09 20.86
CA ILE A 248 -10.58 4.09 20.87
C ILE A 248 -10.85 5.10 22.00
N SER A 249 -9.94 5.18 22.96
CA SER A 249 -10.06 5.99 24.17
C SER A 249 -9.18 7.25 24.13
N ASP A 250 -8.15 7.26 23.30
CA ASP A 250 -7.29 8.43 23.11
C ASP A 250 -6.54 8.34 21.78
N ILE A 251 -6.22 9.50 21.20
CA ILE A 251 -5.45 9.60 19.97
C ILE A 251 -4.53 10.81 20.05
N GLU A 252 -3.22 10.54 19.95
CA GLU A 252 -2.19 11.56 19.82
C GLU A 252 -1.61 11.50 18.42
N ARG A 253 -1.54 12.63 17.72
CA ARG A 253 -0.89 12.74 16.41
C ARG A 253 -0.15 14.05 16.25
N SER A 254 0.97 13.98 15.57
CA SER A 254 1.77 15.12 15.15
C SER A 254 2.34 14.88 13.76
N LEU A 255 2.52 15.95 12.98
CA LEU A 255 3.24 15.89 11.72
C LEU A 255 4.72 16.16 11.98
N SER A 256 5.59 15.22 11.61
CA SER A 256 7.03 15.37 11.78
C SER A 256 7.78 14.66 10.64
N GLY A 257 8.66 15.39 9.96
CA GLY A 257 9.48 14.86 8.87
C GLY A 257 8.68 14.40 7.64
N GLY A 258 7.50 14.97 7.39
CA GLY A 258 6.62 14.55 6.30
C GLY A 258 5.73 13.34 6.60
N PHE A 259 5.76 12.84 7.85
CA PHE A 259 4.96 11.69 8.29
C PHE A 259 4.00 12.08 9.42
N SER A 260 2.84 11.43 9.47
CA SER A 260 1.94 11.47 10.62
C SER A 260 2.41 10.48 11.67
N ARG A 261 2.98 10.96 12.77
CA ARG A 261 3.47 10.15 13.89
C ARG A 261 2.55 10.28 15.09
N GLY A 262 2.29 9.19 15.78
CA GLY A 262 1.35 9.22 16.88
C GLY A 262 1.10 7.89 17.56
N LYS A 263 0.10 7.88 18.42
CA LYS A 263 -0.36 6.72 19.16
C LYS A 263 -1.88 6.72 19.26
N ALA A 264 -2.48 5.53 19.21
CA ALA A 264 -3.89 5.34 19.51
C ALA A 264 -4.03 4.40 20.71
N LYS A 265 -4.82 4.80 21.71
CA LYS A 265 -5.16 3.95 22.86
C LYS A 265 -6.54 3.36 22.69
N ILE A 266 -6.69 2.10 23.09
CA ILE A 266 -7.91 1.32 22.92
C ILE A 266 -8.27 0.68 24.26
N SER A 267 -9.45 1.01 24.79
CA SER A 267 -10.00 0.33 25.96
C SER A 267 -10.75 -0.92 25.52
N GLY A 268 -10.36 -2.08 26.05
CA GLY A 268 -10.89 -3.36 25.62
C GLY A 268 -12.38 -3.56 25.93
N ILE A 269 -13.05 -4.34 25.09
CA ILE A 269 -14.47 -4.71 25.23
C ILE A 269 -14.63 -6.22 25.04
N GLY A 270 -15.78 -6.77 25.45
CA GLY A 270 -16.06 -8.20 25.29
C GLY A 270 -15.02 -9.05 26.01
N GLU A 271 -14.34 -9.93 25.28
CA GLU A 271 -13.28 -10.80 25.82
C GLU A 271 -12.03 -10.03 26.30
N TRP A 272 -11.86 -8.78 25.84
CA TRP A 272 -10.75 -7.89 26.25
C TRP A 272 -11.18 -6.89 27.33
N ALA A 273 -12.36 -7.04 27.93
CA ALA A 273 -12.83 -6.11 28.96
C ALA A 273 -11.86 -6.06 30.15
N GLY A 274 -11.36 -4.87 30.47
CA GLY A 274 -10.38 -4.63 31.53
C GLY A 274 -8.92 -4.55 31.06
N SER A 275 -8.63 -4.92 29.81
CA SER A 275 -7.33 -4.70 29.17
C SER A 275 -7.27 -3.37 28.42
N GLU A 276 -6.06 -2.87 28.23
CA GLU A 276 -5.77 -1.71 27.40
C GLU A 276 -4.79 -2.06 26.29
N ALA A 277 -5.00 -1.48 25.10
CA ALA A 277 -4.07 -1.59 24.00
C ALA A 277 -3.56 -0.22 23.54
N GLU A 278 -2.34 -0.18 23.04
CA GLU A 278 -1.72 0.99 22.41
C GLU A 278 -1.18 0.59 21.03
N ILE A 279 -1.45 1.40 20.01
CA ILE A 279 -0.89 1.25 18.67
C ILE A 279 0.03 2.43 18.38
N ALA A 280 1.28 2.15 18.02
CA ALA A 280 2.19 3.14 17.46
C ALA A 280 1.92 3.38 15.97
N ILE A 281 1.98 4.64 15.56
CA ILE A 281 1.65 5.11 14.20
C ILE A 281 2.80 5.93 13.60
N GLN A 282 3.16 5.63 12.36
CA GLN A 282 3.91 6.49 11.45
C GLN A 282 3.34 6.30 10.04
N ASN A 283 2.31 7.05 9.67
CA ASN A 283 1.40 6.79 8.53
C ASN A 283 0.68 5.42 8.61
N GLU A 284 1.40 4.34 8.87
CA GLU A 284 0.92 2.99 9.11
C GLU A 284 0.95 2.62 10.60
N ASN A 285 0.24 1.56 10.97
CA ASN A 285 0.33 0.93 12.28
C ASN A 285 1.64 0.12 12.38
N LEU A 286 2.45 0.42 13.39
CA LEU A 286 3.80 -0.13 13.53
C LEU A 286 3.92 -1.22 14.58
N VAL A 287 3.32 -1.01 15.75
CA VAL A 287 3.42 -1.93 16.88
C VAL A 287 2.13 -1.84 17.69
N LEU A 288 1.60 -2.99 18.10
CA LEU A 288 0.48 -3.10 19.03
C LEU A 288 1.00 -3.66 20.35
N TRP A 289 0.75 -2.93 21.44
CA TRP A 289 0.91 -3.41 22.81
C TRP A 289 -0.46 -3.72 23.41
N VAL A 290 -0.55 -4.80 24.18
CA VAL A 290 -1.70 -5.12 25.04
C VAL A 290 -1.16 -5.25 26.47
N ASP A 291 -1.70 -4.44 27.39
CA ASP A 291 -1.27 -4.38 28.80
C ASP A 291 0.26 -4.23 28.95
N GLY A 292 0.85 -3.40 28.09
CA GLY A 292 2.29 -3.11 28.05
C GLY A 292 3.16 -4.16 27.35
N VAL A 293 2.58 -5.27 26.86
CA VAL A 293 3.31 -6.33 26.15
C VAL A 293 3.15 -6.17 24.64
N PRO A 294 4.24 -6.08 23.85
CA PRO A 294 4.12 -6.04 22.39
C PRO A 294 3.63 -7.38 21.86
N VAL A 295 2.49 -7.39 21.16
CA VAL A 295 1.83 -8.62 20.68
C VAL A 295 1.95 -8.82 19.16
N ILE A 296 2.15 -7.73 18.40
CA ILE A 296 2.46 -7.75 16.96
C ILE A 296 3.22 -6.47 16.60
N MET A 297 4.12 -6.56 15.62
CA MET A 297 4.93 -5.44 15.15
C MET A 297 5.28 -5.58 13.67
N VAL A 298 5.62 -4.45 13.06
CA VAL A 298 6.24 -4.35 11.73
C VAL A 298 7.45 -5.29 11.63
N PRO A 299 7.69 -5.95 10.47
CA PRO A 299 7.00 -5.82 9.19
C PRO A 299 5.63 -6.49 9.06
N ASP A 300 5.18 -7.30 10.03
CA ASP A 300 3.85 -7.92 9.97
C ASP A 300 2.73 -6.87 9.95
N LEU A 301 1.65 -7.20 9.25
CA LEU A 301 0.56 -6.27 8.96
C LEU A 301 -0.30 -6.09 10.22
N ILE A 302 -0.50 -4.83 10.64
CA ILE A 302 -1.41 -4.47 11.73
C ILE A 302 -2.55 -3.66 11.11
N MET A 303 -3.77 -4.19 11.15
CA MET A 303 -4.91 -3.64 10.43
C MET A 303 -6.05 -3.34 11.40
N ASN A 304 -6.57 -2.11 11.33
CA ASN A 304 -7.69 -1.65 12.13
C ASN A 304 -8.97 -1.74 11.30
N LEU A 305 -10.00 -2.34 11.88
CA LEU A 305 -11.33 -2.51 11.28
C LEU A 305 -12.37 -1.90 12.19
N GLU A 306 -13.37 -1.24 11.64
CA GLU A 306 -14.59 -0.94 12.38
C GLU A 306 -15.28 -2.25 12.75
N LEU A 307 -15.60 -2.44 14.03
CA LEU A 307 -15.97 -3.73 14.59
C LEU A 307 -17.25 -4.32 13.98
N GLU A 308 -18.22 -3.47 13.65
CA GLU A 308 -19.57 -3.91 13.24
C GLU A 308 -19.66 -4.16 11.73
N THR A 309 -19.01 -3.31 10.94
CA THR A 309 -19.06 -3.32 9.48
C THR A 309 -17.83 -3.97 8.85
N GLY A 310 -16.72 -4.10 9.59
CA GLY A 310 -15.43 -4.52 9.02
C GLY A 310 -14.88 -3.52 8.00
N GLU A 311 -15.24 -2.24 8.11
CA GLU A 311 -14.65 -1.18 7.29
C GLU A 311 -13.20 -0.93 7.74
N PRO A 312 -12.20 -0.99 6.84
CA PRO A 312 -10.84 -0.62 7.19
C PRO A 312 -10.74 0.83 7.64
N ILE A 313 -10.01 1.07 8.73
CA ILE A 313 -9.80 2.42 9.26
C ILE A 313 -8.34 2.80 9.09
N THR A 314 -8.10 3.78 8.22
CA THR A 314 -6.79 4.38 8.05
C THR A 314 -6.37 5.18 9.28
N THR A 315 -5.07 5.38 9.49
CA THR A 315 -4.56 6.04 10.68
C THR A 315 -5.06 7.47 10.75
N GLU A 316 -5.18 8.20 9.64
CA GLU A 316 -5.75 9.55 9.59
C GLU A 316 -7.24 9.58 9.93
N MET A 317 -7.95 8.45 9.82
CA MET A 317 -9.38 8.32 10.10
C MET A 317 -9.72 7.74 11.47
N LEU A 318 -8.74 7.29 12.28
CA LEU A 318 -9.05 6.87 13.66
C LEU A 318 -9.61 8.08 14.45
N ARG A 319 -10.67 7.88 15.22
CA ARG A 319 -11.34 8.89 16.04
C ARG A 319 -11.69 8.32 17.40
N TYR A 320 -11.68 9.18 18.43
CA TYR A 320 -12.17 8.83 19.75
C TYR A 320 -13.58 8.24 19.65
N GLY A 321 -13.80 7.13 20.33
CA GLY A 321 -15.09 6.48 20.45
C GLY A 321 -15.43 5.44 19.39
N GLN A 322 -14.63 5.32 18.33
CA GLN A 322 -14.79 4.22 17.37
C GLN A 322 -14.57 2.87 18.05
N ARG A 323 -15.42 1.89 17.69
CA ARG A 323 -15.24 0.49 18.11
C ARG A 323 -14.45 -0.22 17.02
N VAL A 324 -13.35 -0.84 17.41
CA VAL A 324 -12.40 -1.42 16.45
C VAL A 324 -12.06 -2.86 16.79
N ALA A 325 -11.78 -3.64 15.75
CA ALA A 325 -11.02 -4.87 15.82
C ALA A 325 -9.63 -4.63 15.23
N VAL A 326 -8.60 -5.10 15.92
CA VAL A 326 -7.21 -5.08 15.45
C VAL A 326 -6.82 -6.49 15.08
N ILE A 327 -6.62 -6.72 13.78
CA ILE A 327 -6.20 -8.01 13.24
C ILE A 327 -4.78 -7.90 12.66
N GLY A 328 -4.10 -9.03 12.49
CA GLY A 328 -2.79 -9.05 11.86
C GLY A 328 -2.52 -10.25 10.97
N LEU A 329 -1.67 -10.02 9.98
CA LEU A 329 -1.22 -11.01 8.99
C LEU A 329 0.31 -11.05 8.94
N PRO A 330 0.92 -12.21 8.70
CA PRO A 330 2.35 -12.28 8.46
C PRO A 330 2.71 -11.52 7.19
N VAL A 331 3.83 -10.80 7.21
CA VAL A 331 4.41 -10.26 5.97
C VAL A 331 4.91 -11.38 5.08
N HIS A 332 5.08 -11.10 3.79
CA HIS A 332 5.69 -12.04 2.85
C HIS A 332 7.15 -12.37 3.24
N ASP A 333 7.63 -13.58 2.92
CA ASP A 333 8.97 -14.04 3.34
C ASP A 333 10.12 -13.20 2.78
N LEU A 334 9.90 -12.54 1.65
CA LEU A 334 10.84 -11.56 1.09
C LEU A 334 11.13 -10.39 2.05
N MET A 335 10.25 -10.10 3.01
CA MET A 335 10.44 -9.05 4.01
C MET A 335 11.06 -9.54 5.32
N LYS A 336 11.35 -10.84 5.44
CA LYS A 336 11.85 -11.45 6.68
C LYS A 336 13.35 -11.75 6.67
N THR A 337 14.03 -11.49 5.55
CA THR A 337 15.49 -11.69 5.46
C THR A 337 16.23 -10.69 6.35
N PRO A 338 17.46 -11.00 6.81
CA PRO A 338 18.24 -10.06 7.61
C PRO A 338 18.38 -8.68 6.95
N ARG A 339 18.64 -8.65 5.63
CA ARG A 339 18.72 -7.41 4.85
C ARG A 339 17.39 -6.65 4.82
N ALA A 340 16.27 -7.34 4.63
CA ALA A 340 14.96 -6.70 4.67
C ALA A 340 14.68 -6.12 6.06
N LEU A 341 14.98 -6.85 7.14
CA LEU A 341 14.75 -6.40 8.52
C LEU A 341 15.62 -5.20 8.94
N GLU A 342 16.74 -4.94 8.26
CA GLU A 342 17.49 -3.69 8.43
C GLU A 342 16.70 -2.47 7.92
N ILE A 343 15.82 -2.66 6.93
CA ILE A 343 15.07 -1.61 6.23
C ILE A 343 13.63 -1.50 6.75
N VAL A 344 12.95 -2.62 6.98
CA VAL A 344 11.52 -2.68 7.37
C VAL A 344 11.29 -3.24 8.78
N GLY A 345 12.36 -3.60 9.50
CA GLY A 345 12.24 -4.11 10.86
C GLY A 345 11.92 -3.01 11.88
N PRO A 346 11.51 -3.37 13.11
CA PRO A 346 11.11 -2.41 14.14
C PRO A 346 12.19 -1.38 14.48
N LYS A 347 13.48 -1.75 14.34
CA LYS A 347 14.61 -0.84 14.56
C LYS A 347 14.64 0.32 13.56
N ALA A 348 14.31 0.06 12.29
CA ALA A 348 14.24 1.09 11.26
C ALA A 348 13.14 2.13 11.56
N PHE A 349 12.09 1.71 12.26
CA PHE A 349 10.99 2.56 12.73
C PHE A 349 11.22 3.20 14.11
N GLY A 350 12.44 3.12 14.66
CA GLY A 350 12.78 3.75 15.94
C GLY A 350 12.45 2.92 17.18
N TYR A 351 12.28 1.60 17.04
CA TYR A 351 12.09 0.66 18.15
C TYR A 351 13.28 -0.30 18.30
N PRO A 352 14.47 0.20 18.72
CA PRO A 352 15.70 -0.60 18.77
C PRO A 352 15.64 -1.80 19.73
N ASP A 353 14.81 -1.69 20.77
CA ASP A 353 14.65 -2.71 21.82
C ASP A 353 13.67 -3.83 21.44
N LEU A 354 12.91 -3.66 20.35
CA LEU A 354 11.99 -4.67 19.88
C LEU A 354 12.69 -5.64 18.92
N THR A 355 12.45 -6.92 19.14
CA THR A 355 12.89 -7.99 18.24
C THR A 355 11.70 -8.53 17.48
N PHE A 356 11.74 -8.43 16.16
CA PHE A 356 10.71 -9.01 15.29
C PHE A 356 10.63 -10.52 15.50
N LYS A 357 9.40 -10.99 15.73
CA LYS A 357 9.05 -12.41 15.79
C LYS A 357 7.94 -12.62 14.77
N PRO A 358 8.21 -13.31 13.65
CA PRO A 358 7.18 -13.60 12.65
C PRO A 358 5.97 -14.29 13.28
N LEU A 359 4.78 -13.91 12.83
CA LEU A 359 3.52 -14.58 13.19
C LEU A 359 3.45 -16.06 12.79
#